data_AF-A0A947ACA1-F1
#
_entry.id   AF-A0A947ACA1-F1
#
_cell.length_a   1.000
_cell.length_b   1.000
_cell.length_c   1.000
_cell.angle_alpha   90.00
_cell.angle_beta   90.00
_cell.angle_gamma   90.00
#
_symmetry.space_group_name_H-M   'P 1'
#
loop_
_entity.id
_entity.type
_entity.pdbx_description
1 polymer ?
#
loop_
_entity_poly.entity_id
_entity_poly.type
_entity_poly.pdbx_seq_one_letter_code
_entity_poly.pdbx_strand_id
1 'polypeptide(L)'
;MNDKETSGKPLHRRLFILLGSIILLYPLYRFINHRIPRKPKIIEVNGTLKQDGFIIKNDFIIFSQSEDIWAVSRTCTHLGCRLNFKEKERILECPCHQSRFSMQGKV
;
A
#
# COMPACT_ATOMS: atom_id res chain seq x y z
N MET A 1 -25.53 63.03 19.54
CA MET A 1 -25.92 62.64 18.18
C MET A 1 -24.64 62.34 17.40
N ASN A 2 -24.57 61.12 16.87
CA ASN A 2 -23.62 60.60 15.88
C ASN A 2 -22.28 60.05 16.36
N ASP A 3 -22.39 58.75 16.60
CA ASP A 3 -21.40 57.71 16.81
C ASP A 3 -20.49 57.61 15.58
N LYS A 4 -19.27 58.11 15.71
CA LYS A 4 -18.17 57.84 14.79
C LYS A 4 -17.31 56.73 15.39
N GLU A 5 -16.80 55.88 14.49
CA GLU A 5 -15.75 54.88 14.70
C GLU A 5 -16.17 53.48 15.20
N THR A 6 -16.61 52.63 14.27
CA THR A 6 -16.05 51.27 14.22
C THR A 6 -15.63 50.92 12.79
N SER A 7 -14.41 51.39 12.50
CA SER A 7 -13.48 50.95 11.46
C SER A 7 -13.67 49.50 11.02
N GLY A 8 -13.73 49.28 9.71
CA GLY A 8 -14.03 48.00 9.09
C GLY A 8 -13.06 46.89 9.49
N LYS A 9 -13.59 45.79 10.07
CA LYS A 9 -12.85 44.52 10.27
C LYS A 9 -13.72 43.27 10.62
N PRO A 10 -14.85 42.97 9.96
CA PRO A 10 -15.48 41.65 10.10
C PRO A 10 -14.87 40.59 9.16
N LEU A 11 -14.41 40.99 7.97
CA LEU A 11 -13.89 40.08 6.95
C LEU A 11 -12.51 39.51 7.31
N HIS A 12 -11.61 40.37 7.79
CA HIS A 12 -10.24 40.00 8.17
C HIS A 12 -10.26 38.94 9.28
N ARG A 13 -11.03 39.12 10.35
CA ARG A 13 -11.11 38.17 11.47
C ARG A 13 -11.61 36.78 11.05
N ARG A 14 -12.62 36.70 10.18
CA ARG A 14 -13.10 35.41 9.64
C ARG A 14 -12.04 34.74 8.78
N LEU A 15 -11.28 35.52 8.01
CA LEU A 15 -10.18 35.03 7.18
C LEU A 15 -9.03 34.43 8.03
N PHE A 16 -8.63 35.06 9.14
CA PHE A 16 -7.62 34.49 10.05
C PHE A 16 -8.06 33.17 10.68
N ILE A 17 -9.34 33.06 11.05
CA ILE A 17 -9.89 31.83 11.66
C ILE A 17 -9.88 30.69 10.63
N LEU A 18 -10.28 30.95 9.38
CA LEU A 18 -10.25 29.96 8.30
C LEU A 18 -8.82 29.55 7.92
N LEU A 19 -7.90 30.50 7.78
CA LEU A 19 -6.49 30.20 7.48
C LEU A 19 -5.83 29.43 8.62
N GLY A 20 -6.08 29.83 9.88
CA GLY A 20 -5.59 29.14 11.06
C GLY A 20 -6.12 27.71 11.18
N SER A 21 -7.41 27.49 10.89
CA SER A 21 -8.00 26.15 10.92
C SER A 21 -7.43 25.25 9.81
N ILE A 22 -7.21 25.78 8.60
CA ILE A 22 -6.56 25.03 7.51
C ILE A 22 -5.13 24.64 7.89
N ILE A 23 -4.35 25.56 8.47
CA ILE A 23 -2.97 25.28 8.90
C ILE A 23 -2.94 24.21 10.00
N LEU A 24 -3.86 24.27 10.96
CA LEU A 24 -3.98 23.28 12.03
C LEU A 24 -4.44 21.90 11.54
N LEU A 25 -5.36 21.86 10.56
CA LEU A 25 -5.92 20.61 10.02
C LEU A 25 -5.02 19.99 8.94
N TYR A 26 -4.17 20.77 8.28
CA TYR A 26 -3.27 20.29 7.23
C TYR A 26 -2.38 19.09 7.64
N PRO A 27 -1.67 19.08 8.79
CA PRO A 27 -0.86 17.93 9.17
C PRO A 27 -1.70 16.67 9.41
N LEU A 28 -2.91 16.80 9.97
CA LEU A 28 -3.84 15.68 10.15
C LEU A 28 -4.31 15.15 8.78
N TYR A 29 -4.73 16.04 7.88
CA TYR A 29 -5.13 15.68 6.52
C TYR A 29 -3.99 14.99 5.77
N ARG A 30 -2.77 15.52 5.86
CA ARG A 30 -1.57 14.93 5.25
C ARG A 30 -1.25 13.56 5.83
N PHE A 31 -1.39 13.38 7.15
CA PHE A 31 -1.13 12.11 7.81
C PHE A 31 -2.13 11.02 7.39
N ILE A 32 -3.43 11.34 7.39
CA ILE A 32 -4.50 10.41 6.96
C ILE A 32 -4.29 9.96 5.51
N ASN A 33 -3.83 10.87 4.65
CA ASN A 33 -3.58 10.57 3.24
C ASN A 33 -2.16 10.06 2.96
N HIS A 34 -1.31 9.86 3.97
CA HIS A 34 0.07 9.43 3.74
C HIS A 34 0.13 7.94 3.38
N ARG A 35 0.40 7.65 2.11
CA ARG A 35 0.78 6.31 1.63
C ARG A 35 2.31 6.26 1.56
N ILE A 36 2.95 5.33 2.29
CA ILE A 36 4.39 5.08 2.16
C ILE A 36 4.59 4.11 0.98
N PRO A 37 5.10 4.56 -0.19
CA PRO A 37 5.43 3.63 -1.27
C PRO A 37 6.62 2.77 -0.85
N ARG A 38 6.54 1.45 -1.08
CA ARG A 38 7.69 0.56 -0.89
C ARG A 38 8.67 0.78 -2.04
N LYS A 39 9.95 1.00 -1.74
CA LYS A 39 11.00 1.09 -2.79
C LYS A 39 11.08 -0.26 -3.53
N PRO A 40 11.18 -0.27 -4.88
CA PRO A 40 11.29 -1.51 -5.63
C PRO A 40 12.62 -2.20 -5.33
N LYS A 41 12.58 -3.53 -5.20
CA LYS A 41 13.77 -4.40 -5.07
C LYS A 41 14.01 -5.09 -6.40
N ILE A 42 15.15 -4.84 -7.04
CA ILE A 42 15.54 -5.50 -8.29
C ILE A 42 16.25 -6.81 -7.92
N ILE A 43 15.82 -7.92 -8.52
CA ILE A 43 16.37 -9.25 -8.26
C ILE A 43 16.62 -9.91 -9.60
N GLU A 44 17.87 -10.27 -9.87
CA GLU A 44 18.23 -11.09 -11.01
C GLU A 44 17.96 -12.56 -10.69
N VAL A 45 17.23 -13.24 -11.57
CA VAL A 45 16.87 -14.64 -11.37
C VAL A 45 17.42 -15.46 -12.50
N ASN A 46 18.49 -16.18 -12.21
CA ASN A 46 19.07 -17.16 -13.12
C ASN A 46 18.30 -18.48 -12.96
N GLY A 47 17.55 -18.85 -13.99
CA GLY A 47 16.80 -20.10 -14.03
C GLY A 47 15.97 -20.24 -15.29
N THR A 48 15.73 -21.48 -15.70
CA THR A 48 14.83 -21.81 -16.81
C THR A 48 13.41 -21.98 -16.28
N LEU A 49 12.48 -21.13 -16.69
CA LEU A 49 11.04 -21.36 -16.47
C LEU A 49 10.50 -22.25 -17.58
N LYS A 50 9.86 -23.36 -17.19
CA LYS A 50 9.04 -24.16 -18.10
C LYS A 50 7.69 -23.44 -18.31
N GLN A 51 7.06 -23.69 -19.46
CA GLN A 51 5.67 -23.27 -19.69
C GLN A 51 4.78 -23.85 -18.58
N ASP A 52 3.89 -23.02 -18.03
CA ASP A 52 3.03 -23.33 -16.89
C ASP A 52 3.77 -23.78 -15.61
N GLY A 53 5.00 -23.27 -15.43
CA GLY A 53 5.86 -23.58 -14.28
C GLY A 53 5.89 -22.50 -13.20
N PHE A 54 6.61 -22.79 -12.11
CA PHE A 54 6.87 -21.85 -11.04
C PHE A 54 8.28 -22.01 -10.44
N ILE A 55 8.84 -20.91 -9.95
CA ILE A 55 10.11 -20.89 -9.21
C ILE A 55 9.84 -20.33 -7.82
N ILE A 56 10.09 -21.15 -6.79
CA ILE A 56 9.95 -20.76 -5.39
C ILE A 56 11.31 -20.26 -4.87
N LYS A 57 11.37 -19.00 -4.43
CA LYS A 57 12.49 -18.42 -3.67
C LYS A 57 12.03 -18.05 -2.27
N ASN A 58 12.95 -17.64 -1.39
CA ASN A 58 12.62 -17.38 0.01
C ASN A 58 11.61 -16.22 0.20
N ASP A 59 11.75 -15.16 -0.58
CA ASP A 59 10.98 -13.91 -0.40
C ASP A 59 9.86 -13.74 -1.43
N PHE A 60 9.90 -14.48 -2.54
CA PHE A 60 8.97 -14.35 -3.66
C PHE A 60 8.79 -15.69 -4.40
N ILE A 61 7.73 -15.78 -5.20
CA ILE A 61 7.49 -16.86 -6.15
C ILE A 61 7.31 -16.23 -7.51
N ILE A 62 7.94 -16.82 -8.53
CA ILE A 62 7.69 -16.51 -9.92
C ILE A 62 6.76 -17.56 -10.49
N PHE A 63 5.72 -17.11 -11.18
CA PHE A 63 4.83 -17.93 -11.96
C PHE A 63 5.03 -17.60 -13.44
N SER A 64 4.96 -18.62 -14.28
CA SER A 64 4.83 -18.49 -15.72
C SER A 64 3.57 -19.24 -16.12
N GLN A 65 2.68 -18.59 -16.84
CA GLN A 65 1.49 -19.21 -17.41
C GLN A 65 1.30 -18.67 -18.82
N SER A 66 1.20 -19.56 -19.80
CA SER A 66 1.15 -19.18 -21.22
C SER A 66 2.35 -18.27 -21.60
N GLU A 67 2.10 -16.98 -21.84
CA GLU A 67 3.10 -15.95 -22.18
C GLU A 67 3.35 -14.96 -21.03
N ASP A 68 2.56 -15.04 -19.97
CA ASP A 68 2.65 -14.13 -18.83
C ASP A 68 3.63 -14.67 -17.79
N ILE A 69 4.49 -13.78 -17.29
CA ILE A 69 5.40 -14.06 -16.18
C ILE A 69 5.18 -12.98 -15.13
N TRP A 70 4.93 -13.40 -13.90
CA TRP A 70 4.78 -12.48 -12.78
C TRP A 70 5.42 -13.03 -11.52
N ALA A 71 5.78 -12.12 -10.63
CA ALA A 71 6.32 -12.45 -9.32
C ALA A 71 5.41 -11.92 -8.22
N VAL A 72 5.25 -12.70 -7.16
CA VAL A 72 4.52 -12.29 -5.96
C VAL A 72 5.37 -12.47 -4.72
N SER A 73 5.22 -11.55 -3.77
CA SER A 73 5.88 -11.66 -2.46
C SER A 73 5.33 -12.85 -1.68
N ARG A 74 6.23 -13.58 -1.00
CA ARG A 74 5.90 -14.61 0.00
C ARG A 74 5.76 -14.05 1.41
N THR A 75 5.76 -12.73 1.56
CA THR A 75 5.62 -12.08 2.86
C THR A 75 4.15 -11.85 3.15
N CYS A 76 3.60 -12.51 4.16
CA CYS A 76 2.23 -12.32 4.59
C CYS A 76 1.99 -10.86 5.00
N THR A 77 0.91 -10.25 4.51
CA THR A 77 0.55 -8.85 4.80
C THR A 77 0.10 -8.63 6.25
N HIS A 78 -0.19 -9.70 7.00
CA HIS A 78 -0.54 -9.63 8.41
C HIS A 78 0.68 -9.26 9.28
N LEU A 79 1.60 -10.21 9.48
CA LEU A 79 2.79 -10.04 10.34
C LEU A 79 4.07 -10.60 9.69
N GLY A 80 4.11 -10.71 8.36
CA GLY A 80 5.33 -11.05 7.64
C GLY A 80 5.74 -12.52 7.65
N CYS A 81 4.91 -13.44 8.17
CA CYS A 81 5.14 -14.89 8.02
C CYS A 81 5.37 -15.26 6.54
N ARG A 82 6.25 -16.24 6.29
CA ARG A 82 6.50 -16.75 4.95
C ARG A 82 5.32 -17.61 4.46
N LEU A 83 4.77 -17.28 3.30
CA LEU A 83 3.67 -18.00 2.67
C LEU A 83 4.16 -19.31 2.02
N ASN A 84 3.34 -20.34 2.11
CA ASN A 84 3.54 -21.64 1.47
C ASN A 84 2.66 -21.74 0.22
N PHE A 85 3.23 -22.15 -0.90
CA PHE A 85 2.44 -22.41 -2.10
C PHE A 85 1.86 -23.83 -2.05
N LYS A 86 0.53 -23.93 -2.10
CA LYS A 86 -0.22 -25.18 -2.18
C LYS A 86 -0.49 -25.47 -3.65
N GLU A 87 0.41 -26.20 -4.30
CA GLU A 87 0.37 -26.43 -5.75
C GLU A 87 -0.97 -27.02 -6.24
N LYS A 88 -1.51 -28.01 -5.52
CA LYS A 88 -2.79 -28.66 -5.86
C LYS A 88 -3.97 -27.69 -5.86
N GLU A 89 -3.96 -26.73 -4.95
CA GLU A 89 -5.03 -25.76 -4.73
C GLU A 89 -4.76 -24.43 -5.45
N ARG A 90 -3.54 -24.23 -5.96
CA ARG A 90 -3.06 -22.98 -6.57
C ARG A 90 -3.26 -21.76 -5.67
N ILE A 91 -3.02 -21.92 -4.37
CA ILE A 91 -3.09 -20.84 -3.38
C ILE A 91 -1.77 -20.66 -2.63
N LEU A 92 -1.55 -19.46 -2.11
CA LEU A 92 -0.54 -19.17 -1.11
C LEU A 92 -1.21 -19.16 0.26
N GLU A 93 -0.75 -20.00 1.18
CA GLU A 93 -1.32 -20.13 2.51
C GLU A 93 -0.29 -19.75 3.58
N CYS A 94 -0.71 -18.90 4.52
CA CYS A 94 0.08 -18.55 5.69
C CYS A 94 0.01 -19.67 6.73
N PRO A 95 1.14 -20.27 7.17
CA PRO A 95 1.11 -21.35 8.17
C PRO A 95 0.69 -20.88 9.56
N CYS A 96 0.71 -19.57 9.82
CA CYS A 96 0.44 -18.98 11.13
C CYS A 96 -1.07 -18.95 11.45
N HIS A 97 -1.89 -18.41 10.54
CA HIS A 97 -3.35 -18.25 10.73
C HIS A 97 -4.14 -18.57 9.45
N GLN A 98 -3.55 -19.32 8.51
CA GLN A 98 -4.22 -19.82 7.30
C GLN A 98 -4.84 -18.74 6.41
N SER A 99 -4.36 -17.49 6.49
CA SER A 99 -4.70 -16.47 5.48
C SER A 99 -4.30 -17.00 4.11
N ARG A 100 -5.25 -16.95 3.16
CA ARG A 100 -5.07 -17.44 1.79
C ARG A 100 -4.93 -16.26 0.85
N PHE A 101 -4.09 -16.45 -0.15
CA PHE A 101 -3.88 -15.49 -1.22
C PHE A 101 -3.89 -16.23 -2.55
N SER A 102 -4.40 -15.59 -3.60
CA SER A 102 -4.33 -16.13 -4.96
C SER A 102 -2.88 -16.12 -5.49
N MET A 103 -2.63 -16.78 -6.62
CA MET A 103 -1.34 -16.71 -7.33
C MET A 103 -0.94 -15.28 -7.76
N GLN A 104 -1.90 -14.35 -7.77
CA GLN A 104 -1.69 -12.92 -8.06
C GLN A 104 -1.55 -12.07 -6.78
N GLY A 105 -1.51 -12.70 -5.61
CA GLY A 105 -1.32 -12.02 -4.32
C GLY A 105 -2.57 -11.30 -3.78
N LYS A 106 -3.76 -11.57 -4.35
CA LYS A 106 -5.04 -11.06 -3.83
C LYS A 106 -5.48 -11.90 -2.64
N VAL A 107 -5.97 -11.25 -1.58
CA VAL A 107 -6.65 -11.88 -0.43
C VAL A 107 -8.09 -12.20 -0.82
#